data_AF-A0A932USP8-F1
#
_entry.id   AF-A0A932USP8-F1
#
_cell.length_a   1.000
_cell.length_b   1.000
_cell.length_c   1.000
_cell.angle_alpha   90.00
_cell.angle_beta   90.00
_cell.angle_gamma   90.00
#
_symmetry.space_group_name_H-M   'P 1'
#
loop_
_entity.id
_entity.type
_entity.pdbx_description
1 polymer ?
#
loop_
_entity_poly.entity_id
_entity_poly.type
_entity_poly.pdbx_seq_one_letter_code
_entity_poly.pdbx_strand_id
1 'polypeptide(L)'
;MYQGPLPPASEFAKYDQVLPGAAHRILVVMESEQKHRHDLQQTQEDHAQGEITKIIDKDIQLAGRGQHYAMIFAIFALGCATYLGSLGHTWLAGTIATTTILGVISALLTSRFREKESRLLSASRTEPTEEGA
;
A
#
# COMPACT_ATOMS: atom_id res chain seq x y z
N MET A 1 -10.06 -4.72 -40.37
CA MET A 1 -10.69 -5.82 -39.60
C MET A 1 -11.41 -5.20 -38.43
N TYR A 2 -12.71 -5.41 -38.30
CA TYR A 2 -13.50 -4.92 -37.19
C TYR A 2 -13.35 -5.90 -36.02
N GLN A 3 -12.73 -5.47 -34.92
CA GLN A 3 -12.61 -6.24 -33.68
C GLN A 3 -13.46 -5.57 -32.61
N GLY A 4 -14.75 -5.87 -32.65
CA GLY A 4 -15.69 -5.59 -31.58
C GLY A 4 -16.55 -6.83 -31.36
N PRO A 5 -17.04 -7.07 -30.13
CA PRO A 5 -17.85 -8.26 -29.82
C PRO A 5 -19.16 -8.32 -30.61
N LEU A 6 -19.67 -7.17 -31.08
CA LEU A 6 -20.86 -7.06 -31.94
C LEU A 6 -20.45 -6.89 -33.40
N PRO A 7 -21.01 -7.65 -34.36
CA PRO A 7 -20.78 -7.39 -35.77
C PRO A 7 -21.29 -5.98 -36.15
N PRO A 8 -20.75 -5.35 -37.22
CA PRO A 8 -21.14 -4.01 -37.64
C PRO A 8 -22.67 -3.90 -37.81
N ALA A 9 -23.25 -2.75 -37.48
CA ALA A 9 -24.70 -2.55 -37.39
C ALA A 9 -25.48 -2.97 -38.65
N SER A 10 -24.86 -2.84 -39.83
CA SER A 10 -25.42 -3.27 -41.12
C SER A 10 -25.54 -4.79 -41.28
N GLU A 11 -24.73 -5.58 -40.58
CA GLU A 11 -24.86 -7.04 -40.47
C GLU A 11 -25.76 -7.44 -39.30
N PHE A 12 -25.76 -6.65 -38.21
CA PHE A 12 -26.63 -6.89 -37.07
C PHE A 12 -28.12 -6.93 -37.46
N ALA A 13 -28.54 -5.99 -38.31
CA ALA A 13 -29.91 -5.93 -38.84
C ALA A 13 -30.28 -7.14 -39.74
N LYS A 14 -29.29 -7.80 -40.37
CA LYS A 14 -29.55 -8.98 -41.22
C LYS A 14 -29.86 -10.22 -40.39
N TYR A 15 -29.34 -10.33 -39.17
CA TYR A 15 -29.67 -11.45 -38.28
C TYR A 15 -31.16 -11.48 -37.93
N ASP A 16 -31.76 -10.31 -37.74
CA ASP A 16 -33.20 -10.20 -37.43
C ASP A 16 -34.07 -10.52 -38.66
N GLN A 17 -33.57 -10.27 -39.87
CA GLN A 17 -34.23 -10.66 -41.13
C GLN A 17 -34.17 -12.17 -41.39
N VAL A 18 -33.11 -12.84 -40.95
CA VAL A 18 -32.94 -14.31 -41.08
C VAL A 18 -33.72 -15.05 -40.00
N LEU A 19 -33.70 -14.54 -38.78
CA LEU A 19 -34.42 -15.10 -37.64
C LEU A 19 -34.98 -13.95 -36.78
N PRO A 20 -36.29 -13.70 -36.83
CA PRO A 20 -36.92 -12.62 -36.07
C PRO A 20 -36.62 -12.74 -34.57
N GLY A 21 -36.10 -11.68 -33.96
CA GLY A 21 -35.70 -11.63 -32.55
C GLY A 21 -34.29 -12.13 -32.25
N ALA A 22 -33.52 -12.54 -33.26
CA ALA A 22 -32.12 -12.95 -33.08
C ALA A 22 -31.24 -11.80 -32.60
N ALA A 23 -31.45 -10.60 -33.13
CA ALA A 23 -30.72 -9.40 -32.71
C ALA A 23 -30.89 -9.14 -31.19
N HIS A 24 -32.13 -9.20 -30.70
CA HIS A 24 -32.43 -9.03 -29.28
C HIS A 24 -31.77 -10.11 -28.41
N ARG A 25 -31.85 -11.38 -28.82
CA ARG A 25 -31.20 -12.49 -28.09
C ARG A 25 -29.69 -12.33 -28.00
N ILE A 26 -29.04 -11.88 -29.07
CA ILE A 26 -27.60 -11.64 -29.08
C ILE A 26 -27.22 -10.51 -28.11
N LEU A 27 -27.99 -9.41 -28.08
CA LEU A 27 -27.77 -8.33 -27.12
C LEU A 27 -27.89 -8.81 -25.67
N VAL A 28 -28.93 -9.58 -25.35
CA VAL A 28 -29.13 -10.12 -23.99
C VAL A 28 -27.97 -11.01 -23.56
N VAL A 29 -27.50 -11.90 -24.45
CA VAL A 29 -26.35 -12.76 -24.14
C VAL A 29 -25.08 -11.94 -23.94
N MET A 30 -24.84 -10.91 -24.77
CA MET A 30 -23.67 -10.05 -24.63
C MET A 30 -23.69 -9.19 -23.37
N GLU A 31 -24.85 -8.66 -22.98
CA GLU A 31 -25.01 -7.91 -21.74
C GLU A 31 -24.73 -8.79 -20.51
N SER A 32 -25.24 -10.03 -20.52
CA SER A 32 -24.98 -10.99 -19.44
C SER A 32 -23.48 -11.33 -19.32
N GLU A 33 -22.82 -11.51 -20.46
CA GLU A 33 -21.40 -11.81 -20.54
C GLU A 33 -20.53 -10.60 -20.13
N GLN A 34 -20.90 -9.37 -20.52
CA GLN A 34 -20.24 -8.16 -20.06
C GLN A 34 -20.41 -7.97 -18.56
N LYS A 35 -21.63 -8.20 -18.02
CA LYS A 35 -21.89 -8.11 -16.59
C LYS A 35 -21.06 -9.13 -15.80
N HIS A 36 -20.96 -10.37 -16.29
CA HIS A 36 -20.12 -11.39 -15.69
C HIS A 36 -18.63 -11.02 -15.71
N ARG A 37 -18.12 -10.47 -16.82
CA ARG A 37 -16.75 -9.96 -16.89
C ARG A 37 -16.50 -8.79 -15.96
N HIS A 38 -17.44 -7.85 -15.86
CA HIS A 38 -17.33 -6.72 -14.94
C HIS A 38 -17.35 -7.18 -13.48
N ASP A 39 -18.19 -8.15 -13.12
CA ASP A 39 -18.26 -8.72 -11.77
C ASP A 39 -16.94 -9.44 -11.38
N LEU A 40 -16.37 -10.19 -12.32
CA LEU A 40 -15.05 -10.82 -12.14
C LEU A 40 -13.92 -9.78 -12.03
N GLN A 41 -13.96 -8.71 -12.83
CA GLN A 41 -12.99 -7.61 -12.76
C GLN A 41 -13.11 -6.84 -11.45
N GLN A 42 -14.32 -6.50 -11.00
CA GLN A 42 -14.56 -5.82 -9.72
C GLN A 42 -14.07 -6.66 -8.54
N THR A 43 -14.34 -7.98 -8.57
CA THR A 43 -13.82 -8.90 -7.55
C THR A 43 -12.29 -8.94 -7.56
N GLN A 44 -11.64 -8.91 -8.73
CA GLN A 44 -10.18 -8.88 -8.83
C GLN A 44 -9.59 -7.54 -8.36
N GLU A 45 -10.25 -6.42 -8.65
CA GLU A 45 -9.84 -5.08 -8.21
C GLU A 45 -9.97 -4.91 -6.69
N ASP A 46 -11.04 -5.42 -6.08
CA ASP A 46 -11.24 -5.44 -4.63
C ASP A 46 -10.16 -6.28 -3.93
N HIS A 47 -9.74 -7.39 -4.53
CA HIS A 47 -8.64 -8.20 -4.02
C HIS A 47 -7.28 -7.49 -4.13
N ALA A 48 -7.03 -6.76 -5.23
CA ALA A 48 -5.79 -5.99 -5.43
C ALA A 48 -5.70 -4.78 -4.48
N GLN A 49 -6.82 -4.08 -4.24
CA GLN A 49 -6.85 -2.94 -3.31
C GLN A 49 -6.89 -3.39 -1.83
N GLY A 50 -7.53 -4.52 -1.54
CA GLY A 50 -7.64 -5.08 -0.19
C GLY A 50 -6.33 -5.60 0.40
N GLU A 51 -5.37 -6.03 -0.42
CA GLU A 51 -4.03 -6.40 0.07
C GLU A 51 -3.20 -5.17 0.45
N ILE A 52 -3.29 -4.10 -0.34
CA ILE A 52 -2.55 -2.84 -0.09
C ILE A 52 -3.03 -2.18 1.20
N THR A 53 -4.34 -2.12 1.44
CA THR A 53 -4.89 -1.53 2.69
C THR A 53 -4.53 -2.35 3.92
N LYS A 54 -4.50 -3.69 3.83
CA LYS A 54 -4.13 -4.56 4.95
C LYS A 54 -2.65 -4.43 5.35
N ILE A 55 -1.75 -4.17 4.41
CA ILE A 55 -0.33 -3.96 4.72
C ILE A 55 -0.15 -2.61 5.43
N ILE A 56 -0.81 -1.55 4.94
CA ILE A 56 -0.73 -0.21 5.50
C ILE A 56 -1.27 -0.17 6.94
N ASP A 57 -2.40 -0.83 7.20
CA ASP A 57 -3.02 -0.83 8.53
C ASP A 57 -2.16 -1.58 9.58
N LYS A 58 -1.48 -2.66 9.17
CA LYS A 58 -0.53 -3.37 10.04
C LYS A 58 0.68 -2.50 10.39
N ASP A 59 1.27 -1.81 9.42
CA ASP A 59 2.43 -0.94 9.67
C ASP A 59 2.09 0.26 10.58
N ILE A 60 0.90 0.85 10.41
CA ILE A 60 0.42 1.95 11.26
C ILE A 60 0.14 1.46 12.68
N GLN A 61 -0.43 0.27 12.86
CA GLN A 61 -0.66 -0.31 14.19
C GLN A 61 0.64 -0.72 14.89
N LEU A 62 1.66 -1.18 14.15
CA LEU A 62 2.99 -1.43 14.70
C LEU A 62 3.66 -0.12 15.14
N ALA A 63 3.55 0.95 14.34
CA ALA A 63 4.08 2.28 14.69
C ALA A 63 3.39 2.88 15.93
N GLY A 64 2.06 2.75 16.04
CA GLY A 64 1.29 3.25 17.19
C GLY A 64 1.66 2.58 18.51
N ARG A 65 1.93 1.27 18.49
CA ARG A 65 2.36 0.53 19.70
C ARG A 65 3.80 0.88 20.08
N GLY A 66 4.68 1.11 19.09
CA GLY A 66 6.07 1.52 19.32
C GLY A 66 6.20 2.87 20.03
N GLN A 67 5.31 3.83 19.75
CA GLN A 67 5.32 5.15 20.38
C GLN A 67 5.06 5.09 21.89
N HIS A 68 4.15 4.21 22.35
CA HIS A 68 3.90 4.04 23.79
C HIS A 68 5.08 3.41 24.51
N TYR A 69 5.73 2.40 23.93
CA TYR A 69 6.93 1.80 24.51
C TYR A 69 8.10 2.80 24.54
N ALA A 70 8.24 3.65 23.52
CA ALA A 70 9.23 4.73 23.49
C ALA A 70 8.98 5.76 24.60
N MET A 71 7.71 6.12 24.85
CA MET A 71 7.33 7.04 25.92
C MET A 71 7.66 6.48 27.30
N ILE A 72 7.31 5.20 27.56
CA ILE A 72 7.62 4.52 28.82
C ILE A 72 9.14 4.42 29.04
N PHE A 73 9.88 4.03 27.99
CA PHE A 73 11.33 3.94 28.04
C PHE A 73 11.99 5.31 28.31
N ALA A 74 11.50 6.38 27.68
CA ALA A 74 12.00 7.73 27.90
C ALA A 74 11.80 8.20 29.35
N ILE A 75 10.61 7.96 29.93
CA ILE A 75 10.31 8.29 31.33
C ILE A 75 11.21 7.48 32.27
N PHE A 76 11.40 6.18 31.99
CA PHE A 76 12.26 5.31 32.78
C PHE A 76 13.73 5.74 32.73
N ALA A 77 14.26 6.01 31.54
CA ALA A 77 15.62 6.48 31.34
C ALA A 77 15.87 7.82 32.04
N LEU A 78 14.89 8.74 31.97
CA LEU A 78 14.94 10.02 32.67
C LEU A 78 14.99 9.81 34.20
N GLY A 79 14.15 8.94 34.75
CA GLY A 79 14.14 8.61 36.18
C GLY A 79 15.46 7.98 36.66
N CYS A 80 16.00 7.03 35.89
CA CYS A 80 17.31 6.44 36.16
C CYS A 80 18.44 7.47 36.12
N ALA A 81 18.43 8.38 35.13
CA ALA A 81 19.44 9.43 35.01
C ALA A 81 19.39 10.41 36.19
N THR A 82 18.20 10.85 36.61
CA THR A 82 18.03 11.72 37.78
C THR A 82 18.47 11.01 39.08
N TYR A 83 18.14 9.72 39.23
CA TYR A 83 18.55 8.94 40.40
C TYR A 83 20.08 8.75 40.45
N LEU A 84 20.72 8.34 39.35
CA LEU A 84 22.18 8.20 39.31
C LEU A 84 22.91 9.54 39.50
N GLY A 85 22.34 10.64 38.99
CA GLY A 85 22.86 11.99 39.23
C GLY A 85 22.87 12.35 40.72
N SER A 86 21.88 11.89 41.48
CA SER A 86 21.81 12.12 42.94
C SER A 86 22.81 11.28 43.75
N LEU A 87 23.37 10.20 43.19
CA LEU A 87 24.37 9.34 43.86
C LEU A 87 25.84 9.79 43.65
N GLY A 88 26.10 10.87 42.91
CA GLY A 88 27.46 11.46 42.82
C GLY A 88 28.50 10.66 42.01
N HIS A 89 28.11 9.56 41.35
CA HIS A 89 28.98 8.78 40.46
C HIS A 89 28.99 9.35 39.03
N THR A 90 29.62 10.52 38.86
CA THR A 90 29.67 11.30 37.60
C THR A 90 30.21 10.50 36.41
N TRP A 91 31.16 9.59 36.64
CA TRP A 91 31.72 8.70 35.62
C TRP A 91 30.69 7.71 35.06
N LEU A 92 29.90 7.08 35.93
CA LEU A 92 28.90 6.08 35.52
C LEU A 92 27.69 6.75 34.86
N ALA A 93 27.32 7.95 35.33
CA ALA A 93 26.30 8.77 34.68
C ALA A 93 26.72 9.18 33.26
N GLY A 94 28.00 9.52 33.06
CA GLY A 94 28.54 9.91 31.75
C GLY A 94 28.53 8.79 30.70
N THR A 95 28.93 7.57 31.08
CA THR A 95 28.94 6.43 30.15
C THR A 95 27.52 6.02 29.76
N ILE A 96 26.61 5.93 30.72
CA ILE A 96 25.21 5.57 30.49
C ILE A 96 24.51 6.64 29.62
N ALA A 97 24.74 7.94 29.89
CA ALA A 97 24.18 9.01 29.09
C ALA A 97 24.69 8.97 27.63
N THR A 98 25.98 8.76 27.44
CA THR A 98 26.60 8.73 26.09
C THR A 98 26.09 7.53 25.27
N THR A 99 26.01 6.34 25.87
CA THR A 99 25.47 5.15 25.21
C THR A 99 24.00 5.29 24.87
N THR A 100 23.20 5.91 25.74
CA THR A 100 21.77 6.13 25.49
C THR A 100 21.54 7.11 24.33
N ILE A 101 22.29 8.22 24.30
CA ILE A 101 22.21 9.21 23.22
C ILE A 101 22.60 8.58 21.87
N LEU A 102 23.68 7.80 21.83
CA LEU A 102 24.10 7.08 20.63
C LEU A 102 23.02 6.11 20.15
N GLY A 103 22.42 5.33 21.04
CA GLY A 103 21.33 4.40 20.70
C GLY A 103 20.12 5.10 20.10
N VAL A 104 19.70 6.24 20.67
CA VAL A 104 18.59 7.05 20.15
C VAL A 104 18.94 7.64 18.78
N ILE A 105 20.15 8.19 18.61
CA ILE A 105 20.61 8.74 17.32
C ILE A 105 20.63 7.65 16.24
N SER A 106 21.18 6.47 16.55
CA SER A 106 21.19 5.34 15.61
C SER A 106 19.78 4.92 15.21
N ALA A 107 18.86 4.80 16.17
CA ALA A 107 17.47 4.46 15.89
C ALA A 107 16.77 5.49 14.98
N LEU A 108 16.98 6.79 15.24
CA LEU A 108 16.42 7.89 14.43
C LEU A 108 17.04 7.96 13.02
N LEU A 109 18.33 7.66 12.88
CA LEU A 109 18.97 7.58 11.58
C LEU A 109 18.39 6.42 10.76
N THR A 110 18.31 5.22 11.36
CA THR A 110 17.71 4.05 10.71
C THR A 110 16.25 4.30 10.31
N SER A 111 15.48 5.05 11.11
CA SER A 111 14.11 5.41 10.73
C SER A 111 14.06 6.34 9.51
N ARG A 112 14.99 7.30 9.41
CA ARG A 112 15.07 8.24 8.28
C ARG A 112 15.56 7.60 6.99
N PHE A 113 16.47 6.63 7.05
CA PHE A 113 16.92 5.89 5.87
C PHE A 113 15.80 5.04 5.26
N ARG A 114 15.01 4.36 6.10
CA ARG A 114 13.87 3.55 5.64
C ARG A 114 12.76 4.38 4.99
N GLU A 115 12.56 5.62 5.46
CA GLU A 115 11.64 6.58 4.85
C GLU A 115 12.11 7.06 3.46
N LYS A 116 13.42 7.25 3.26
CA LYS A 116 13.96 7.66 1.95
C LYS A 116 13.90 6.53 0.93
N GLU A 117 14.28 5.32 1.31
CA GLU A 117 14.31 4.16 0.41
C GLU A 117 12.92 3.81 -0.13
N SER A 118 11.90 3.83 0.74
CA SER A 118 10.51 3.62 0.33
C SER A 118 10.00 4.67 -0.67
N ARG A 119 10.37 5.96 -0.47
CA ARG A 119 10.03 7.04 -1.42
C ARG A 119 10.71 6.87 -2.77
N LEU A 120 11.98 6.48 -2.79
CA LEU A 120 12.74 6.26 -4.03
C LEU A 120 12.17 5.07 -4.83
N LEU A 121 11.83 3.98 -4.15
CA LEU A 121 11.19 2.81 -4.78
C LEU A 121 9.81 3.14 -5.34
N SER A 122 9.03 3.98 -4.65
CA SER A 122 7.73 4.45 -5.16
C SER A 122 7.88 5.39 -6.36
N ALA A 123 8.88 6.28 -6.37
CA ALA A 123 9.14 7.20 -7.48
C ALA A 123 9.67 6.48 -8.73
N SER A 124 10.53 5.46 -8.56
CA SER A 124 11.03 4.63 -9.66
C SER A 124 9.94 3.74 -10.28
N ARG A 125 8.90 3.37 -9.52
CA ARG A 125 7.78 2.56 -10.02
C ARG A 125 6.76 3.39 -10.83
N THR A 126 6.73 4.72 -10.63
CA THR A 126 5.81 5.63 -11.33
C THR A 126 6.35 6.20 -12.66
N GLU A 127 7.58 5.86 -13.06
CA GLU A 127 8.07 6.12 -14.41
C GLU A 127 7.92 4.84 -15.27
N PRO A 128 6.76 4.62 -15.93
CA PRO A 128 6.67 3.58 -16.93
C PRO A 128 7.50 4.03 -18.13
N THR A 129 8.46 3.20 -18.52
CA THR A 129 8.93 2.96 -19.89
C THR A 129 8.14 3.71 -20.99
N GLU A 130 8.48 4.97 -21.23
CA GLU A 130 8.15 5.74 -22.45
C GLU A 130 9.38 5.86 -23.37
N GLU A 131 10.24 4.85 -23.37
CA GLU A 131 11.41 4.83 -24.25
C GLU A 131 11.51 3.48 -24.98
N GLY A 132 10.47 3.21 -25.78
CA GLY A 132 10.35 2.01 -26.60
C GLY A 132 9.32 2.20 -27.70
N ALA A 133 9.47 3.27 -28.49
CA ALA A 133 8.75 3.48 -29.75
C ALA A 133 9.74 3.98 -30.82
#